data_AF-R8C9I8-F1
#
_entry.id   AF-R8C9I8-F1
#
_cell.length_a   1.000
_cell.length_b   1.000
_cell.length_c   1.000
_cell.angle_alpha   90.00
_cell.angle_beta   90.00
_cell.angle_gamma   90.00
#
_symmetry.space_group_name_H-M   'P 1'
#
loop_
_entity.id
_entity.type
_entity.pdbx_description
1 polymer ?
#
loop_
_entity_poly.entity_id
_entity_poly.type
_entity_poly.pdbx_seq_one_letter_code
_entity_poly.pdbx_strand_id
1 'polypeptide(L)'
;MKKFTFYSCCVAFVLFLSLGIYSSFLEKEKQLAEGVQKEVLVVDKDKRTSSTGGGTPGTFISSTKYSLKIYVNKKLYDVDVDSSRYDKAEIGSMIKAIEYKNELVLD
;
A
#
# COMPACT_ATOMS: atom_id res chain seq x y z
N MET A 1 -41.18 12.57 -34.44
CA MET A 1 -39.97 13.20 -33.86
C MET A 1 -39.54 12.64 -32.50
N LYS A 2 -40.45 12.16 -31.63
CA LYS A 2 -40.12 11.61 -30.29
C LYS A 2 -39.15 10.41 -30.25
N LYS A 3 -39.06 9.61 -31.33
CA LYS A 3 -38.14 8.45 -31.40
C LYS A 3 -36.67 8.87 -31.54
N PHE A 4 -36.41 10.00 -32.21
CA PHE A 4 -35.05 10.52 -32.44
C PHE A 4 -34.43 11.08 -31.15
N THR A 5 -35.23 11.78 -30.34
CA THR A 5 -34.80 12.31 -29.03
C THR A 5 -34.55 11.19 -28.02
N PHE A 6 -35.36 10.13 -28.05
CA PHE A 6 -35.15 8.96 -27.19
C PHE A 6 -33.85 8.22 -27.55
N TYR A 7 -33.60 7.99 -28.84
CA TYR A 7 -32.37 7.35 -29.30
C TYR A 7 -31.12 8.18 -28.98
N SER A 8 -31.19 9.50 -29.18
CA SER A 8 -30.10 10.42 -28.82
C SER A 8 -29.79 10.39 -27.32
N CYS A 9 -30.81 10.30 -26.47
CA CYS A 9 -30.63 10.18 -25.01
C CYS A 9 -29.97 8.85 -24.62
N CYS A 10 -30.37 7.73 -25.23
CA CYS A 10 -29.73 6.43 -24.99
C CYS A 10 -28.26 6.42 -25.40
N VAL A 11 -27.91 7.00 -26.55
CA VAL A 11 -26.51 7.10 -27.00
C VAL A 11 -25.68 7.94 -26.03
N ALA A 12 -26.19 9.09 -25.57
CA ALA A 12 -25.52 9.92 -24.60
C ALA A 12 -25.31 9.22 -23.25
N PHE A 13 -26.31 8.44 -22.80
CA PHE A 13 -26.22 7.68 -21.55
C PHE A 13 -25.17 6.57 -21.60
N VAL A 14 -25.10 5.83 -22.71
CA VAL A 14 -24.07 4.79 -22.91
C VAL A 14 -22.66 5.40 -22.94
N LEU A 15 -22.49 6.56 -23.59
CA LEU A 15 -21.22 7.29 -23.59
C LEU A 15 -20.82 7.78 -22.19
N PHE A 16 -21.79 8.23 -21.39
CA PHE A 16 -21.52 8.63 -20.00
C PHE A 16 -21.07 7.46 -19.14
N LEU A 17 -21.70 6.30 -19.28
CA LEU A 17 -21.29 5.09 -18.57
C LEU A 17 -19.90 4.62 -18.98
N SER A 18 -19.57 4.65 -20.27
CA SER A 18 -18.24 4.23 -20.75
C SER A 18 -17.13 5.18 -20.25
N LEU A 19 -17.39 6.49 -20.20
CA LEU A 19 -16.47 7.48 -19.63
C LEU A 19 -16.19 7.23 -18.14
N GLY A 20 -17.21 6.91 -17.34
CA GLY A 20 -17.03 6.61 -15.90
C GLY A 20 -16.25 5.33 -15.62
N ILE A 21 -16.40 4.31 -16.47
CA ILE A 21 -15.61 3.08 -16.38
C ILE A 21 -14.14 3.38 -16.75
N TYR A 22 -13.92 4.22 -17.76
CA TYR A 22 -12.58 4.60 -18.22
C TYR A 22 -11.81 5.41 -17.17
N SER A 23 -12.46 6.37 -16.51
CA SER A 23 -11.83 7.16 -15.44
C SER A 23 -11.43 6.27 -14.25
N SER A 24 -12.31 5.35 -13.85
CA SER A 24 -12.04 4.37 -12.78
C SER A 24 -10.88 3.43 -13.14
N PHE A 25 -10.69 3.13 -14.42
CA PHE A 25 -9.58 2.32 -14.91
C PHE A 25 -8.25 3.10 -14.89
N LEU A 26 -8.25 4.34 -15.36
CA LEU A 26 -7.08 5.22 -15.32
C LEU A 26 -6.61 5.52 -13.89
N GLU A 27 -7.54 5.66 -12.95
CA GLU A 27 -7.19 5.90 -11.54
C GLU A 27 -6.45 4.70 -10.93
N LYS A 28 -6.82 3.47 -11.32
CA LYS A 28 -6.12 2.24 -10.94
C LYS A 28 -4.75 2.13 -11.60
N GLU A 29 -4.63 2.51 -12.87
CA GLU A 29 -3.35 2.54 -13.59
C GLU A 29 -2.39 3.56 -12.95
N LYS A 30 -2.91 4.74 -12.59
CA LYS A 30 -2.12 5.79 -11.94
C LYS A 30 -1.64 5.36 -10.55
N GLN A 31 -2.49 4.70 -9.76
CA GLN A 31 -2.08 4.12 -8.48
C GLN A 31 -1.05 2.99 -8.64
N LEU A 32 -1.06 2.27 -9.78
CA LEU A 32 -0.01 1.29 -10.11
C LEU A 32 1.32 1.97 -10.48
N ALA A 33 1.27 3.03 -11.28
CA ALA A 33 2.46 3.63 -11.88
C ALA A 33 3.17 4.61 -10.94
N GLU A 34 2.41 5.44 -10.21
CA GLU A 34 2.95 6.52 -9.40
C GLU A 34 2.92 6.20 -7.90
N GLY A 35 2.03 5.30 -7.46
CA GLY A 35 1.70 5.10 -6.06
C GLY A 35 0.96 6.32 -5.47
N VAL A 36 0.24 6.13 -4.37
CA VAL A 36 -0.49 7.24 -3.71
C VAL A 36 0.19 7.56 -2.39
N GLN A 37 0.72 8.77 -2.27
CA GLN A 37 1.26 9.26 -1.00
C GLN A 37 0.13 9.39 0.03
N LYS A 38 0.32 8.78 1.19
CA LYS A 38 -0.58 8.82 2.32
C LYS A 38 0.17 8.87 3.62
N GLU A 39 -0.49 9.43 4.63
CA GLU A 39 -0.06 9.28 6.01
C GLU A 39 -0.71 8.04 6.61
N VAL A 40 0.12 7.23 7.26
CA VAL A 40 -0.29 5.94 7.82
C VAL A 40 0.08 5.86 9.28
N LEU A 41 -0.78 5.23 10.08
CA LEU A 41 -0.61 5.17 11.53
C LEU A 41 0.27 3.97 11.90
N VAL A 42 1.37 4.21 12.60
CA VAL A 42 2.14 3.14 13.24
C VAL A 42 1.35 2.66 14.45
N VAL A 43 0.94 1.40 14.45
CA VAL A 43 0.15 0.82 15.56
C VAL A 43 0.97 -0.10 16.44
N ASP A 44 2.07 -0.65 15.92
CA ASP A 44 2.89 -1.62 16.64
C ASP A 44 4.28 -1.73 16.00
N LYS A 45 5.22 -2.31 16.73
CA LYS A 45 6.61 -2.49 16.32
C LYS A 45 7.07 -3.90 16.70
N ASP A 46 7.65 -4.65 15.76
CA ASP A 46 8.17 -5.99 16.02
C ASP A 46 9.67 -6.09 15.70
N LYS A 47 10.40 -6.78 16.58
CA LYS A 47 11.84 -7.04 16.45
C LYS A 47 12.08 -8.54 16.63
N ARG A 48 12.50 -9.19 15.56
CA ARG A 48 12.73 -10.64 15.52
C ARG A 48 14.21 -10.93 15.35
N THR A 49 14.82 -11.59 16.32
CA THR A 49 16.21 -12.06 16.23
C THR A 49 16.21 -13.57 16.02
N SER A 50 16.79 -14.01 14.90
CA SER A 50 16.99 -15.43 14.58
C SER A 50 18.46 -15.77 14.63
N SER A 51 18.80 -16.86 15.30
CA SER A 51 20.15 -17.42 15.34
C SER A 51 20.14 -18.78 14.66
N THR A 52 20.89 -18.92 13.57
CA THR A 52 21.09 -20.20 12.88
C THR A 52 22.49 -20.71 13.20
N GLY A 53 22.60 -22.00 13.51
CA GLY A 53 23.90 -22.66 13.67
C GLY A 53 24.69 -22.51 12.37
N GLY A 54 25.89 -21.94 12.46
CA GLY A 54 26.81 -21.88 11.34
C GLY A 54 27.30 -23.28 10.99
N GLY A 55 27.70 -23.51 9.73
CA GLY A 55 28.23 -24.81 9.28
C GLY A 55 29.48 -25.30 10.03
N THR A 56 30.04 -24.48 10.92
CA THR A 56 31.18 -24.79 11.78
C THR A 56 30.72 -24.91 13.24
N PRO A 57 31.07 -25.99 13.96
CA PRO A 57 30.76 -26.13 15.39
C PRO A 57 31.25 -24.93 16.20
N GLY A 58 30.34 -24.32 16.97
CA GLY A 58 30.64 -23.15 17.82
C GLY A 58 30.41 -21.79 17.15
N THR A 59 30.11 -21.74 15.84
CA THR A 59 29.77 -20.49 15.15
C THR A 59 28.25 -20.32 15.09
N PHE A 60 27.75 -19.15 15.50
CA PHE A 60 26.35 -18.77 15.36
C PHE A 60 26.23 -17.54 14.46
N ILE A 61 25.33 -17.60 13.49
CA ILE A 61 24.97 -16.44 12.67
C ILE A 61 23.64 -15.92 13.21
N SER A 62 23.67 -14.73 13.81
CA SER A 62 22.47 -14.02 14.24
C SER A 62 22.06 -12.98 13.22
N SER A 63 20.81 -13.03 12.77
CA SER A 63 20.18 -11.96 11.99
C SER A 63 19.05 -11.35 12.80
N THR A 64 18.96 -10.02 12.81
CA THR A 64 17.85 -9.30 13.42
C THR A 64 17.05 -8.62 12.31
N LYS A 65 15.75 -8.85 12.30
CA LYS A 65 14.78 -8.19 11.43
C LYS A 65 13.90 -7.27 12.25
N TYR A 66 13.55 -6.14 11.66
CA TYR A 66 12.69 -5.12 12.26
C TYR A 66 11.48 -4.94 11.36
N SER A 67 10.29 -4.82 11.94
CA SER A 67 9.09 -4.54 11.18
C SER A 67 8.16 -3.57 11.93
N LEU A 68 7.39 -2.81 11.16
CA LEU A 68 6.38 -1.87 11.65
C LEU A 68 5.00 -2.37 11.24
N LYS A 69 4.08 -2.43 12.21
CA LYS A 69 2.68 -2.69 11.91
C LYS A 69 1.98 -1.35 11.69
N ILE A 70 1.34 -1.23 10.54
CA ILE A 70 0.78 0.02 10.05
C ILE A 70 -0.70 -0.18 9.79
N TYR A 71 -1.51 0.79 10.21
CA TYR A 71 -2.95 0.82 9.94
C TYR A 71 -3.29 1.87 8.88
N VAL A 72 -3.91 1.42 7.78
CA VAL A 72 -4.34 2.27 6.68
C VAL A 72 -5.57 1.64 6.00
N ASN A 73 -6.53 2.46 5.57
CA ASN A 73 -7.75 2.01 4.87
C ASN A 73 -8.49 0.85 5.58
N LYS A 74 -8.55 0.86 6.91
CA LYS A 74 -9.15 -0.21 7.73
C LYS A 74 -8.46 -1.58 7.64
N LYS A 75 -7.19 -1.61 7.20
CA LYS A 75 -6.36 -2.81 7.10
C LYS A 75 -5.06 -2.61 7.86
N LEU A 76 -4.51 -3.71 8.36
CA LEU A 76 -3.20 -3.77 9.00
C LEU A 76 -2.18 -4.37 8.04
N TYR A 77 -1.01 -3.74 7.95
CA TYR A 77 0.12 -4.19 7.15
C TYR A 77 1.32 -4.38 8.08
N ASP A 78 2.11 -5.43 7.86
CA ASP A 78 3.42 -5.62 8.50
C ASP A 78 4.48 -5.30 7.45
N VAL A 79 5.30 -4.28 7.71
CA VAL A 79 6.30 -3.78 6.77
C VAL A 79 7.68 -3.96 7.38
N ASP A 80 8.51 -4.77 6.73
CA ASP A 80 9.92 -4.94 7.12
C ASP A 80 10.69 -3.64 6.86
N VAL A 81 11.46 -3.19 7.86
CA VAL A 81 12.23 -1.95 7.83
C VAL A 81 13.66 -2.17 8.31
N ASP A 82 14.54 -1.23 7.99
CA ASP A 82 15.86 -1.15 8.61
C ASP A 82 15.78 -0.67 10.07
N SER A 83 16.87 -0.89 10.82
CA SER A 83 16.91 -0.51 12.24
C SER A 83 16.79 1.00 12.47
N SER A 84 17.29 1.84 11.55
CA SER A 84 17.25 3.29 11.69
C SER A 84 15.81 3.81 11.58
N ARG A 85 15.05 3.30 10.61
CA ARG A 85 13.61 3.60 10.48
C ARG A 85 12.82 3.05 11.66
N TYR A 86 13.13 1.83 12.11
CA TYR A 86 12.49 1.24 13.28
C TYR A 86 12.69 2.10 14.53
N ASP A 87 13.91 2.54 14.82
CA ASP A 87 14.23 3.29 16.03
C ASP A 87 13.59 4.69 16.03
N LYS A 88 13.44 5.31 14.86
CA LYS A 88 12.78 6.62 14.70
C LYS A 88 11.25 6.55 14.74
N ALA A 89 10.66 5.40 14.42
CA ALA A 89 9.22 5.25 14.40
C ALA A 89 8.66 5.16 15.83
N GLU A 90 7.61 5.93 16.11
CA GLU A 90 6.89 5.93 17.38
C GLU A 90 5.50 5.29 17.20
N ILE A 91 5.08 4.47 18.16
CA ILE A 91 3.72 3.91 18.13
C ILE A 91 2.72 5.05 18.37
N GLY A 92 1.70 5.13 17.53
CA GLY A 92 0.71 6.21 17.53
C GLY A 92 1.08 7.40 16.66
N SER A 93 2.27 7.42 16.05
CA SER A 93 2.66 8.48 15.11
C SER A 93 2.22 8.18 13.69
N MET A 94 2.04 9.26 12.92
CA MET A 94 1.73 9.20 11.49
C MET A 94 3.05 9.29 10.71
N ILE A 95 3.26 8.35 9.80
CA ILE A 95 4.43 8.34 8.90
C ILE A 95 3.96 8.38 7.45
N LYS A 96 4.79 8.94 6.57
CA LYS A 96 4.50 8.98 5.14
C LYS A 96 4.79 7.62 4.51
N ALA A 97 3.85 7.16 3.70
CA ALA A 97 3.96 5.94 2.93
C ALA A 97 3.38 6.13 1.54
N ILE A 98 3.86 5.34 0.61
CA ILE A 98 3.37 5.23 -0.75
C ILE A 98 2.58 3.92 -0.83
N GLU A 99 1.27 4.03 -1.01
CA GLU A 99 0.38 2.89 -1.21
C GLU A 99 0.30 2.57 -2.72
N TYR A 100 0.88 1.44 -3.11
CA TYR A 100 0.67 0.80 -4.40
C TYR A 100 -0.51 -0.19 -4.29
N LYS A 101 -1.04 -0.67 -5.43
CA LYS A 101 -2.20 -1.58 -5.43
C LYS A 101 -2.02 -2.83 -4.56
N ASN A 102 -0.79 -3.34 -4.46
CA ASN A 102 -0.48 -4.60 -3.79
C ASN A 102 0.57 -4.45 -2.66
N GLU A 103 1.11 -3.26 -2.46
CA GLU A 103 2.27 -3.06 -1.58
C GLU A 103 2.22 -1.67 -0.92
N LEU A 104 2.76 -1.58 0.28
CA LEU A 104 2.91 -0.33 1.01
C LEU A 104 4.38 -0.12 1.31
N VAL A 105 4.93 0.97 0.79
CA VAL A 105 6.34 1.32 0.95
C VAL A 105 6.44 2.57 1.80
N LEU A 106 7.29 2.54 2.82
CA LEU A 106 7.54 3.72 3.63
C LEU A 106 8.45 4.70 2.89
N ASP A 107 8.12 5.98 2.90
CA ASP A 107 8.96 7.04 2.34
C ASP A 107 10.17 7.31 3.24
#